data_AF-A0A1W6TDN3-F1
#
_entry.id   AF-A0A1W6TDN3-F1
#
_cell.length_a   1.000
_cell.length_b   1.000
_cell.length_c   1.000
_cell.angle_alpha   90.00
_cell.angle_beta   90.00
_cell.angle_gamma   90.00
#
_symmetry.space_group_name_H-M   'P 1'
#
loop_
_entity.id
_entity.type
_entity.pdbx_description
1 polymer ?
#
loop_
_entity_poly.entity_id
_entity_poly.type
_entity_poly.pdbx_seq_one_letter_code
_entity_poly.pdbx_strand_id
1 'polypeptide(L)'
;MKLVLTFIGIKGINVSYFDMTNMIIGCTWLVSTLLFIRVSVKRIEKKMSKDGHGPVGWDRDTWGVRFPMYTTVLMRGKPAKVSLVDDQLILKYATTFDRVLAFVVTISFVLFLACGAIITWGPEEFSL
;
A
#
# COMPACT_ATOMS: atom_id res chain seq x y z
N MET A 1 24.13 4.57 -20.16
CA MET A 1 25.49 4.50 -19.58
C MET A 1 25.48 3.42 -18.51
N LYS A 2 26.05 2.24 -18.79
CA LYS A 2 25.89 1.01 -17.99
C LYS A 2 26.74 1.05 -16.73
N LEU A 3 26.13 0.81 -15.56
CA LEU A 3 26.85 0.53 -14.32
C LEU A 3 26.76 -0.98 -14.07
N VAL A 4 27.79 -1.72 -14.47
CA VAL A 4 27.87 -3.17 -14.24
C VAL A 4 28.32 -3.37 -12.79
N LEU A 5 27.39 -3.66 -11.89
CA LEU A 5 27.69 -4.07 -10.52
C LEU A 5 28.16 -5.53 -10.52
N THR A 6 29.46 -5.71 -10.77
CA THR A 6 30.14 -7.01 -10.65
C THR A 6 30.59 -7.25 -9.21
N PHE A 7 29.64 -7.45 -8.30
CA PHE A 7 29.93 -8.02 -6.98
C PHE A 7 28.90 -9.11 -6.72
N ILE A 8 29.37 -10.35 -6.61
CA ILE A 8 28.61 -11.60 -6.43
C ILE A 8 28.14 -12.18 -7.78
N GLY A 9 28.68 -13.35 -8.12
CA GLY A 9 28.57 -14.05 -9.40
C GLY A 9 27.17 -14.55 -9.77
N ILE A 10 26.21 -13.64 -9.89
CA ILE A 10 24.94 -13.85 -10.58
C ILE A 10 25.13 -13.27 -11.98
N LYS A 11 25.19 -14.16 -12.98
CA LYS A 11 25.29 -13.79 -14.40
C LYS A 11 24.19 -12.80 -14.78
N GLY A 12 24.59 -11.59 -15.17
CA GLY A 12 23.91 -10.77 -16.17
C GLY A 12 22.47 -10.36 -15.86
N ILE A 13 22.23 -9.67 -14.75
CA ILE A 13 21.03 -8.84 -14.63
C ILE A 13 21.37 -7.46 -15.22
N ASN A 14 20.91 -7.17 -16.44
CA ASN A 14 20.92 -5.80 -16.96
C ASN A 14 19.86 -5.01 -16.20
N VAL A 15 20.20 -4.49 -15.02
CA VAL A 15 19.29 -3.66 -14.23
C VAL A 15 19.32 -2.25 -14.84
N SER A 16 18.25 -1.85 -15.52
CA SER A 16 18.10 -0.47 -15.99
C SER A 16 17.90 0.47 -14.79
N TYR A 17 18.25 1.75 -14.92
CA TYR A 17 17.91 2.77 -13.90
C TYR A 17 16.41 2.80 -13.60
N PHE A 18 15.60 2.43 -14.61
CA PHE A 18 14.15 2.33 -14.49
C PHE A 18 13.72 1.18 -13.57
N ASP A 19 14.40 0.02 -13.63
CA ASP A 19 14.14 -1.12 -12.76
C ASP A 19 14.53 -0.83 -11.31
N MET A 20 15.68 -0.18 -11.09
CA MET A 20 16.09 0.27 -9.75
C MET A 20 15.07 1.25 -9.15
N THR A 21 14.54 2.15 -9.98
CA THR A 21 13.52 3.11 -9.55
C THR A 21 12.23 2.38 -9.14
N ASN A 22 11.77 1.43 -9.94
CA ASN A 22 10.59 0.63 -9.62
C ASN A 22 10.77 -0.20 -8.34
N MET A 23 11.96 -0.76 -8.12
CA MET A 23 12.30 -1.48 -6.89
C MET A 23 12.23 -0.57 -5.65
N ILE A 24 12.77 0.64 -5.72
CA ILE A 24 12.71 1.62 -4.62
C ILE A 24 11.27 2.02 -4.32
N ILE A 25 10.45 2.25 -5.37
CA ILE A 25 9.03 2.56 -5.22
C ILE A 25 8.29 1.38 -4.54
N GLY A 26 8.55 0.15 -4.97
CA GLY A 26 7.98 -1.06 -4.36
C GLY A 26 8.37 -1.22 -2.89
N CYS A 27 9.64 -1.01 -2.54
CA CYS A 27 10.09 -1.01 -1.15
C CYS A 27 9.40 0.08 -0.31
N THR A 28 9.25 1.28 -0.87
CA THR A 28 8.54 2.39 -0.22
C THR A 28 7.08 2.05 0.03
N TRP A 29 6.42 1.42 -0.95
CA TRP A 29 5.04 0.93 -0.81
C TRP A 29 4.91 -0.12 0.29
N LEU A 30 5.82 -1.10 0.34
CA LEU A 30 5.82 -2.14 1.38
C LEU A 30 5.98 -1.55 2.78
N VAL A 31 6.97 -0.66 2.97
CA VAL A 31 7.21 -0.01 4.27
C VAL A 31 6.01 0.85 4.67
N SER A 32 5.46 1.64 3.73
CA SER A 32 4.29 2.47 3.99
C SER A 32 3.07 1.64 4.35
N THR A 33 2.85 0.52 3.68
CA THR A 33 1.75 -0.42 3.96
C THR A 33 1.89 -1.04 5.34
N LEU A 34 3.10 -1.50 5.70
CA LEU A 34 3.38 -2.06 7.03
C LEU A 34 3.15 -1.03 8.13
N LEU A 35 3.60 0.21 7.93
CA LEU A 35 3.36 1.31 8.87
C LEU A 35 1.87 1.63 8.98
N PHE A 36 1.14 1.67 7.87
CA PHE A 36 -0.31 1.91 7.86
C PHE A 36 -1.06 0.83 8.64
N ILE A 37 -0.75 -0.44 8.42
CA ILE A 37 -1.37 -1.56 9.15
C ILE A 37 -1.04 -1.48 10.65
N ARG A 38 0.24 -1.29 11.00
CA ARG A 38 0.71 -1.32 12.39
C ARG A 38 0.29 -0.10 13.21
N VAL A 39 0.25 1.08 12.59
CA VAL A 39 0.00 2.36 13.29
C VAL A 39 -1.42 2.83 13.09
N SER A 40 -1.89 2.95 11.84
CA SER A 40 -3.21 3.50 11.54
C SER A 40 -4.32 2.50 11.82
N VAL A 41 -4.28 1.33 11.20
CA VAL A 41 -5.34 0.30 11.34
C VAL A 41 -5.44 -0.16 12.79
N LYS A 42 -4.31 -0.55 13.41
CA LYS A 42 -4.30 -1.00 14.82
C LYS A 42 -4.81 0.06 15.81
N ARG A 43 -4.54 1.35 15.55
CA ARG A 43 -5.05 2.46 16.36
C ARG A 43 -6.56 2.66 16.20
N ILE A 44 -7.05 2.58 14.96
CA ILE A 44 -8.48 2.68 14.66
C ILE A 44 -9.23 1.51 15.32
N GLU A 45 -8.74 0.28 15.15
CA GLU A 45 -9.30 -0.93 15.77
C GLU A 45 -9.31 -0.85 17.30
N LYS A 46 -8.21 -0.38 17.91
CA LYS A 46 -8.14 -0.20 19.37
C LYS A 46 -9.18 0.82 19.88
N LYS A 47 -9.48 1.87 19.11
CA LYS A 47 -10.53 2.83 19.45
C LYS A 47 -11.93 2.24 19.25
N MET A 48 -12.16 1.52 18.16
CA MET A 48 -13.44 0.81 17.92
C MET A 48 -13.75 -0.20 19.03
N SER A 49 -12.75 -0.99 19.42
CA SER A 49 -12.89 -1.99 20.49
C SER A 49 -13.19 -1.37 21.85
N LYS A 50 -12.68 -0.15 22.13
CA LYS A 50 -13.02 0.59 23.35
C LYS A 50 -14.47 1.05 23.39
N ASP A 51 -15.04 1.37 22.23
CA ASP A 51 -16.42 1.81 22.09
C ASP A 51 -17.39 0.62 21.96
N GLY A 52 -16.92 -0.61 22.26
CA GLY A 52 -17.74 -1.83 22.25
C GLY A 52 -17.99 -2.43 20.87
N HIS A 53 -17.41 -1.85 19.82
CA HIS A 53 -17.49 -2.38 18.46
C HIS A 53 -16.35 -3.39 18.25
N GLY A 54 -16.70 -4.67 18.32
CA GLY A 54 -15.77 -5.76 18.05
C GLY A 54 -15.27 -5.76 16.60
N PRO A 55 -14.09 -6.33 16.32
CA PRO A 55 -13.59 -6.48 14.96
C PRO A 55 -14.61 -7.22 14.09
N VAL A 56 -14.76 -6.77 12.84
CA VAL A 56 -15.71 -7.32 11.87
C VAL A 56 -15.52 -8.83 11.74
N GLY A 57 -16.60 -9.61 11.80
CA GLY A 57 -16.55 -11.06 12.04
C GLY A 57 -15.80 -11.91 11.02
N TRP A 58 -15.66 -11.43 9.77
CA TRP A 58 -14.94 -12.14 8.71
C TRP A 58 -13.42 -11.94 8.77
N ASP A 59 -12.95 -11.08 9.67
CA ASP A 59 -11.57 -10.61 9.72
C ASP A 59 -11.06 -10.47 11.16
N ARG A 60 -11.46 -11.44 11.99
CA ARG A 60 -11.12 -11.51 13.40
C ARG A 60 -9.68 -11.99 13.63
N ASP A 61 -9.11 -12.75 12.68
CA ASP A 61 -7.79 -13.40 12.77
C ASP A 61 -6.85 -13.11 11.58
N THR A 62 -7.23 -12.24 10.63
CA THR A 62 -6.39 -12.00 9.44
C THR A 62 -5.38 -10.89 9.67
N TRP A 63 -4.19 -11.06 9.09
CA TRP A 63 -3.02 -10.19 9.22
C TRP A 63 -3.14 -8.85 8.45
N GLY A 64 -4.31 -8.22 8.50
CA GLY A 64 -4.56 -6.91 7.90
C GLY A 64 -4.98 -6.95 6.42
N VAL A 65 -5.53 -8.05 5.90
CA VAL A 65 -6.04 -8.13 4.51
C VAL A 65 -7.11 -7.07 4.21
N ARG A 66 -7.77 -6.52 5.25
CA ARG A 66 -8.68 -5.36 5.17
C ARG A 66 -8.03 -4.00 4.88
N PHE A 67 -6.70 -3.87 4.91
CA PHE A 67 -6.04 -2.57 4.74
C PHE A 67 -6.43 -1.82 3.45
N PRO A 68 -6.67 -2.47 2.28
CA PRO A 68 -7.10 -1.76 1.08
C PRO A 68 -8.51 -1.19 1.22
N MET A 69 -9.39 -1.84 1.99
CA MET A 69 -10.72 -1.29 2.27
C MET A 69 -10.60 -0.05 3.16
N TYR A 70 -9.74 -0.10 4.18
CA TYR A 70 -9.46 1.06 5.05
C TYR A 70 -8.90 2.23 4.26
N THR A 71 -7.92 2.00 3.37
CA THR A 71 -7.37 3.08 2.53
C THR A 71 -8.44 3.66 1.60
N THR A 72 -9.27 2.81 0.99
CA THR A 72 -10.37 3.26 0.11
C THR A 72 -11.38 4.12 0.87
N VAL A 73 -11.81 3.69 2.05
CA VAL A 73 -12.77 4.44 2.89
C VAL A 73 -12.17 5.78 3.34
N LEU A 74 -10.90 5.78 3.76
CA LEU A 74 -10.19 7.00 4.18
C LEU A 74 -9.99 8.00 3.04
N MET A 75 -9.65 7.52 1.83
CA MET A 75 -9.52 8.35 0.63
C MET A 75 -10.87 8.93 0.19
N ARG A 76 -11.93 8.13 0.29
CA ARG A 76 -13.27 8.55 -0.11
C ARG A 76 -13.88 9.56 0.86
N GLY A 77 -13.49 9.50 2.14
CA GLY A 77 -13.92 10.44 3.19
C GLY A 77 -15.42 10.42 3.48
N LYS A 78 -16.19 9.50 2.88
CA LYS A 78 -17.64 9.37 2.99
C LYS A 78 -18.03 7.89 3.13
N PRO A 79 -18.99 7.55 4.00
CA PRO A 79 -19.43 6.16 4.19
C PRO A 79 -20.16 5.62 2.96
N ALA A 80 -19.94 4.35 2.62
CA ALA A 80 -20.58 3.68 1.48
C ALA A 80 -21.97 3.17 1.84
N LYS A 81 -22.86 3.14 0.84
CA LYS A 81 -24.18 2.50 0.95
C LYS A 81 -24.05 1.00 1.19
N VAL A 82 -22.97 0.39 0.71
CA VAL A 82 -22.61 -1.01 0.90
C VAL A 82 -21.10 -1.05 1.11
N SER A 83 -20.67 -1.37 2.32
CA SER A 83 -19.26 -1.62 2.66
C SER A 83 -19.15 -2.91 3.44
N LEU A 84 -18.06 -3.63 3.19
CA LEU A 84 -17.68 -4.84 3.95
C LEU A 84 -17.11 -4.49 5.33
N VAL A 85 -16.95 -3.19 5.62
CA VAL A 85 -16.41 -2.63 6.86
C VAL A 85 -17.32 -1.51 7.36
N ASP A 86 -17.30 -1.26 8.67
CA ASP A 86 -18.05 -0.15 9.27
C ASP A 86 -17.37 1.20 8.96
N ASP A 87 -17.69 1.74 7.79
CA ASP A 87 -17.10 2.97 7.27
C ASP A 87 -17.34 4.18 8.19
N GLN A 88 -18.47 4.21 8.89
CA GLN A 88 -18.80 5.34 9.78
C GLN A 88 -17.87 5.36 10.98
N LEU A 89 -17.61 4.20 11.59
CA LEU A 89 -16.66 4.09 12.68
C LEU A 89 -15.22 4.36 12.22
N ILE A 90 -14.83 3.88 11.04
CA ILE A 90 -13.48 4.17 10.49
C ILE A 90 -13.29 5.68 10.35
N LEU A 91 -14.25 6.37 9.71
CA LEU A 91 -14.16 7.80 9.47
C LEU A 91 -14.23 8.63 10.76
N LYS A 92 -14.95 8.14 11.78
CA LYS A 92 -15.04 8.78 13.10
C LYS A 92 -13.70 8.79 13.84
N TYR A 93 -12.93 7.70 13.78
CA TYR A 93 -11.64 7.60 14.47
C TYR A 93 -10.43 7.97 13.62
N ALA A 94 -10.63 8.15 12.31
CA ALA A 94 -9.60 8.52 11.36
C ALA A 94 -9.00 9.90 11.65
N THR A 95 -7.68 9.97 11.71
CA THR A 95 -6.93 11.23 11.80
C THR A 95 -6.57 11.73 10.39
N THR A 96 -6.28 13.03 10.24
CA THR A 96 -5.71 13.59 9.00
C THR A 96 -4.45 12.84 8.56
N PHE A 97 -3.61 12.43 9.51
CA PHE A 97 -2.43 11.60 9.25
C PHE A 97 -2.78 10.23 8.62
N ASP A 98 -3.83 9.57 9.11
CA ASP A 98 -4.27 8.28 8.57
C ASP A 98 -4.76 8.41 7.12
N ARG A 99 -5.39 9.55 6.80
CA ARG A 99 -5.80 9.86 5.42
C ARG A 99 -4.60 10.10 4.51
N VAL A 100 -3.64 10.92 4.94
CA VAL A 100 -2.41 11.16 4.17
C VAL A 100 -1.68 9.85 3.91
N LEU A 101 -1.54 9.00 4.95
CA LEU A 101 -0.88 7.71 4.82
C LEU A 101 -1.64 6.77 3.88
N ALA A 102 -2.98 6.79 3.90
CA ALA A 102 -3.79 6.05 2.93
C ALA A 102 -3.56 6.52 1.48
N PHE A 103 -3.47 7.83 1.24
CA PHE A 103 -3.12 8.36 -0.08
C PHE A 103 -1.72 7.93 -0.52
N VAL A 104 -0.73 8.00 0.37
CA VAL A 104 0.65 7.59 0.09
C VAL A 104 0.71 6.11 -0.28
N VAL A 105 0.08 5.24 0.49
CA VAL A 105 0.03 3.79 0.21
C VAL A 105 -0.64 3.52 -1.14
N THR A 106 -1.79 4.14 -1.42
CA THR A 106 -2.51 3.88 -2.68
C THR A 106 -1.76 4.45 -3.89
N ILE A 107 -1.23 5.67 -3.82
CA ILE A 107 -0.50 6.29 -4.94
C ILE A 107 0.79 5.51 -5.22
N SER A 108 1.56 5.15 -4.19
CA SER A 108 2.78 4.37 -4.37
C SER A 108 2.48 2.98 -4.95
N PHE A 109 1.35 2.36 -4.60
CA PHE A 109 0.91 1.11 -5.21
C PHE A 109 0.59 1.27 -6.70
N VAL A 110 -0.19 2.29 -7.06
CA VAL A 110 -0.59 2.55 -8.45
C VAL A 110 0.65 2.88 -9.30
N LEU A 111 1.57 3.67 -8.78
CA LEU A 111 2.83 3.99 -9.45
C LEU A 111 3.70 2.74 -9.65
N PHE A 112 3.81 1.89 -8.62
CA PHE A 112 4.53 0.62 -8.73
C PHE A 112 3.93 -0.28 -9.82
N LEU A 113 2.60 -0.41 -9.87
CA LEU A 113 1.93 -1.19 -10.91
C LEU A 113 2.07 -0.57 -12.30
N ALA A 114 1.95 0.76 -12.43
CA ALA A 114 2.10 1.44 -13.70
C ALA A 114 3.53 1.34 -14.25
N CYS A 115 4.54 1.59 -13.42
CA CYS A 115 5.95 1.42 -13.79
C CYS A 115 6.26 -0.05 -14.11
N GLY A 116 5.79 -1.00 -13.30
CA GLY A 116 5.93 -2.43 -13.58
C GLY A 116 5.25 -2.87 -14.89
N ALA A 117 4.08 -2.33 -15.20
CA ALA A 117 3.38 -2.61 -16.45
C ALA A 117 4.15 -2.04 -17.66
N ILE A 118 4.74 -0.85 -17.54
CA ILE A 118 5.59 -0.26 -18.59
C ILE A 118 6.87 -1.09 -18.78
N ILE A 119 7.48 -1.62 -17.72
CA ILE A 119 8.65 -2.52 -17.85
C ILE A 119 8.25 -3.81 -18.59
N THR A 120 7.09 -4.38 -18.25
CA THR A 120 6.67 -5.69 -18.74
C THR A 120 6.08 -5.66 -20.15
N TRP A 121 5.34 -4.60 -20.47
CA TRP A 121 4.53 -4.47 -21.70
C TRP A 121 4.90 -3.24 -22.55
N GLY A 122 5.84 -2.41 -22.10
CA GLY A 122 6.30 -1.24 -22.83
C GLY A 122 7.28 -1.61 -23.95
N PRO A 123 7.52 -0.68 -24.89
CA PRO A 123 8.43 -0.89 -26.00
C PRO A 123 9.87 -1.12 -25.52
N GLU A 124 10.62 -1.96 -26.24
CA GLU A 124 11.96 -2.45 -25.84
C GLU A 124 12.97 -1.32 -25.55
N GLU A 125 12.69 -0.11 -26.00
CA GLU A 125 13.46 1.13 -25.78
C GLU A 125 13.67 1.46 -24.28
N PHE A 126 12.76 1.00 -23.41
CA PHE A 126 12.87 1.17 -21.95
C PHE A 126 13.53 -0.01 -21.24
N SER A 127 13.75 -1.12 -21.96
CA SER A 127 14.34 -2.38 -21.47
C SER A 127 15.84 -2.54 -21.81
N LEU A 128 16.45 -1.53 -22.45
CA LEU A 128 17.83 -1.54 -22.98
C LEU A 128 18.89 -0.94 -22.05
#